data_AF-A0A6C8WMU8-F1
#
_entry.id   AF-A0A6C8WMU8-F1
#
_cell.length_a   1.000
_cell.length_b   1.000
_cell.length_c   1.000
_cell.angle_alpha   90.00
_cell.angle_beta   90.00
_cell.angle_gamma   90.00
#
_symmetry.space_group_name_H-M   'P 1'
#
loop_
_entity.id
_entity.type
_entity.pdbx_description
1 polymer ?
#
loop_
_entity_poly.entity_id
_entity_poly.type
_entity_poly.pdbx_seq_one_letter_code
_entity_poly.pdbx_strand_id
1 'polypeptide(L)'
;PDVHAIKEALALALPSVQSQMENLAVDMGYTPGVLALFYKVAIGSGVAPLVIFMGVGAMTDFGPLLANPRTLLLGAAAQFGIFATVLGALTLNYFGLISFTLPQAAAIGIIGGADGPTAIYLSGKLAPELLGAIAVAAYSYMALVPLIQPPIMRALTSEKERKIRMVQLRTVSKREKILFPVVL
;
A
#
# COMPACT_ATOMS: atom_id res chain seq x y z
N PRO A 1 -12.20 30.19 -20.42
CA PRO A 1 -12.52 29.26 -19.31
C PRO A 1 -12.20 27.86 -19.79
N ASP A 2 -11.12 27.26 -19.28
CA ASP A 2 -10.65 25.94 -19.69
C ASP A 2 -10.75 24.96 -18.52
N VAL A 3 -11.23 23.75 -18.81
CA VAL A 3 -11.44 22.69 -17.81
C VAL A 3 -10.10 22.21 -17.23
N HIS A 4 -9.05 22.15 -18.05
CA HIS A 4 -7.73 21.74 -17.59
C HIS A 4 -7.12 22.79 -16.67
N ALA A 5 -7.14 24.06 -17.09
CA ALA A 5 -6.69 25.18 -16.27
C ALA A 5 -7.43 25.28 -14.92
N ILE A 6 -8.74 25.02 -14.87
CA ILE A 6 -9.51 25.01 -13.61
C ILE A 6 -9.02 23.89 -12.68
N LYS A 7 -8.74 22.69 -13.19
CA LYS A 7 -8.24 21.57 -12.39
C LYS A 7 -6.85 21.86 -11.82
N GLU A 8 -5.95 22.41 -12.61
CA GLU A 8 -4.61 22.78 -12.16
C GLU A 8 -4.66 23.87 -11.08
N ALA A 9 -5.48 24.91 -11.31
CA ALA A 9 -5.68 25.97 -10.33
C ALA A 9 -6.29 25.44 -9.02
N LEU A 10 -7.25 24.52 -9.10
CA LEU A 10 -7.88 23.92 -7.94
C LEU A 10 -6.91 23.01 -7.17
N ALA A 11 -6.05 22.25 -7.86
CA ALA A 11 -5.04 21.40 -7.23
C ALA A 11 -3.98 22.20 -6.44
N LEU A 12 -3.67 23.42 -6.88
CA LEU A 12 -2.73 24.32 -6.19
C LEU A 12 -3.39 25.17 -5.09
N ALA A 13 -4.72 25.20 -5.03
CA ALA A 13 -5.47 25.98 -4.06
C ALA A 13 -5.45 25.35 -2.65
N LEU A 14 -5.66 26.19 -1.63
CA LEU A 14 -5.78 25.72 -0.25
C LEU A 14 -7.02 24.81 -0.07
N PRO A 15 -6.98 23.83 0.84
CA PRO A 15 -8.13 22.96 1.10
C PRO A 15 -9.42 23.70 1.49
N SER A 16 -9.29 24.84 2.20
CA SER A 16 -10.42 25.70 2.52
C SER A 16 -11.06 26.33 1.28
N VAL A 17 -10.24 26.74 0.31
CA VAL A 17 -10.70 27.29 -0.98
C VAL A 17 -11.37 26.19 -1.80
N GLN A 18 -10.79 24.99 -1.86
CA GLN A 18 -11.41 23.84 -2.53
C GLN A 18 -12.80 23.54 -1.95
N SER A 19 -12.94 23.51 -0.62
CA SER A 19 -14.23 23.28 0.04
C SER A 19 -15.24 24.40 -0.23
N GLN A 20 -14.80 25.65 -0.31
CA GLN A 20 -15.69 26.77 -0.68
C GLN A 20 -16.19 26.63 -2.12
N MET A 21 -15.32 26.21 -3.04
CA MET A 21 -15.72 25.96 -4.43
C MET A 21 -16.67 24.76 -4.54
N GLU A 22 -16.47 23.70 -3.75
CA GLU A 22 -17.44 22.59 -3.63
C GLU A 22 -18.80 23.09 -3.15
N ASN A 23 -18.84 23.94 -2.12
CA ASN A 23 -20.10 24.50 -1.62
C ASN A 23 -20.80 25.38 -2.66
N LEU A 24 -20.05 26.20 -3.40
CA LEU A 24 -20.61 27.01 -4.49
C LEU A 24 -21.25 26.13 -5.56
N ALA A 25 -20.64 24.98 -5.90
CA ALA A 25 -21.23 24.04 -6.84
C ALA A 25 -22.53 23.42 -6.30
N VAL A 26 -22.62 23.19 -4.99
CA VAL A 26 -23.86 22.74 -4.33
C VAL A 26 -24.93 23.82 -4.36
N ASP A 27 -24.58 25.08 -4.14
CA ASP A 27 -25.50 26.23 -4.24
C ASP A 27 -26.06 26.40 -5.66
N MET A 28 -25.33 25.94 -6.68
CA MET A 28 -25.79 25.86 -8.07
C MET A 28 -26.74 24.67 -8.35
N GLY A 29 -27.05 23.85 -7.34
CA GLY A 29 -27.96 22.71 -7.45
C GLY A 29 -27.29 21.37 -7.80
N TYR A 30 -25.95 21.30 -7.82
CA TYR A 30 -25.24 20.03 -8.05
C TYR A 30 -25.03 19.25 -6.75
N THR A 31 -25.37 17.96 -6.77
CA THR A 31 -25.17 17.07 -5.61
C THR A 31 -23.97 16.15 -5.83
N PRO A 32 -23.11 15.93 -4.82
CA PRO A 32 -22.04 14.93 -4.91
C PRO A 32 -22.59 13.53 -5.21
N GLY A 33 -21.95 12.81 -6.13
CA GLY A 33 -22.30 11.41 -6.40
C GLY A 33 -22.08 10.50 -5.18
N VAL A 34 -22.84 9.41 -5.10
CA VAL A 34 -22.78 8.48 -3.95
C VAL A 34 -21.36 7.92 -3.72
N LEU A 35 -20.66 7.55 -4.80
CA LEU A 35 -19.27 7.07 -4.69
C LEU A 35 -18.29 8.16 -4.20
N ALA A 36 -18.55 9.43 -4.52
CA ALA A 36 -17.74 10.55 -4.01
C ALA A 36 -17.94 10.73 -2.50
N LEU A 37 -19.17 10.52 -2.00
CA LEU A 37 -19.45 10.52 -0.55
C LEU A 37 -18.73 9.37 0.16
N PHE A 38 -18.78 8.14 -0.38
CA PHE A 38 -18.03 7.02 0.19
C PHE A 38 -16.53 7.27 0.18
N TYR A 39 -16.00 7.81 -0.91
CA TYR A 39 -14.59 8.17 -0.97
C TYR A 39 -14.24 9.20 0.12
N LYS A 40 -14.97 10.31 0.21
CA LYS A 40 -14.70 11.40 1.17
C LYS A 40 -14.77 10.92 2.62
N VAL A 41 -15.77 10.12 2.98
CA VAL A 41 -15.99 9.66 4.35
C VAL A 41 -15.10 8.47 4.73
N ALA A 42 -14.94 7.49 3.84
CA ALA A 42 -14.32 6.22 4.19
C ALA A 42 -12.82 6.19 3.89
N ILE A 43 -12.43 6.57 2.66
CA ILE A 43 -11.04 6.42 2.18
C ILE A 43 -10.25 7.72 2.36
N GLY A 44 -10.79 8.86 1.95
CA GLY A 44 -10.15 10.18 2.04
C GLY A 44 -9.90 10.63 3.47
N SER A 45 -10.74 10.21 4.42
CA SER A 45 -10.50 10.39 5.86
C SER A 45 -9.41 9.46 6.43
N GLY A 46 -9.07 8.39 5.70
CA GLY A 46 -8.15 7.34 6.14
C GLY A 46 -8.78 6.29 7.07
N VAL A 47 -10.08 6.37 7.40
CA VAL A 47 -10.71 5.47 8.38
C VAL A 47 -10.82 4.03 7.84
N ALA A 48 -11.35 3.84 6.65
CA ALA A 48 -11.59 2.51 6.08
C ALA A 48 -10.32 1.65 5.96
N PRO A 49 -9.21 2.12 5.36
CA PRO A 49 -7.99 1.29 5.28
C PRO A 49 -7.44 0.92 6.66
N LEU A 50 -7.53 1.80 7.66
CA LEU A 50 -7.08 1.51 9.03
C LEU A 50 -7.94 0.46 9.72
N VAL A 51 -9.27 0.52 9.56
CA VAL A 51 -10.19 -0.48 10.10
C VAL A 51 -9.97 -1.85 9.44
N ILE A 52 -9.74 -1.88 8.13
CA ILE A 52 -9.40 -3.12 7.42
C ILE A 52 -8.05 -3.67 7.93
N PHE A 53 -7.05 -2.81 8.10
CA PHE A 53 -5.73 -3.20 8.61
C PHE A 53 -5.79 -3.72 10.05
N MET A 54 -6.64 -3.15 10.89
CA MET A 54 -6.96 -3.69 12.23
C MET A 54 -7.53 -5.12 12.13
N GLY A 55 -8.41 -5.37 11.16
CA GLY A 55 -8.91 -6.71 10.87
C GLY A 55 -7.82 -7.70 10.46
N VAL A 56 -6.86 -7.28 9.63
CA VAL A 56 -5.68 -8.08 9.27
C VAL A 56 -4.87 -8.43 10.54
N GLY A 57 -4.64 -7.45 11.41
CA GLY A 57 -3.97 -7.67 12.70
C GLY A 57 -4.70 -8.68 13.59
N ALA A 58 -6.03 -8.63 13.65
CA ALA A 58 -6.86 -9.57 14.40
C ALA A 58 -6.85 -11.00 13.83
N MET A 59 -6.63 -11.17 12.52
CA MET A 59 -6.55 -12.48 11.86
C MET A 59 -5.13 -13.08 11.85
N THR A 60 -4.12 -12.33 12.26
CA THR A 60 -2.70 -12.75 12.16
C THR A 60 -2.25 -13.58 13.37
N ASP A 61 -1.72 -14.78 13.15
CA ASP A 61 -1.05 -15.56 14.22
C ASP A 61 0.45 -15.23 14.29
N PHE A 62 0.86 -14.62 15.39
CA PHE A 62 2.26 -14.30 15.67
C PHE A 62 3.08 -15.50 16.20
N GLY A 63 2.44 -16.64 16.48
CA GLY A 63 3.12 -17.84 17.00
C GLY A 63 4.34 -18.27 16.18
N PRO A 64 4.22 -18.47 14.86
CA PRO A 64 5.35 -18.83 14.01
C PRO A 64 6.47 -17.79 13.99
N LEU A 65 6.12 -16.51 14.00
CA LEU A 65 7.07 -15.39 13.99
C LEU A 65 7.89 -15.34 15.29
N LEU A 66 7.20 -15.40 16.43
CA LEU A 66 7.80 -15.41 17.76
C LEU A 66 8.66 -16.66 17.96
N ALA A 67 8.25 -17.81 17.44
CA ALA A 67 8.99 -19.05 17.60
C ALA A 67 10.36 -19.04 16.92
N ASN A 68 10.52 -18.32 15.81
CA ASN A 68 11.82 -18.08 15.18
C ASN A 68 11.98 -16.60 14.81
N PRO A 69 12.40 -15.74 15.75
CA PRO A 69 12.46 -14.29 15.53
C PRO A 69 13.41 -13.87 14.41
N ARG A 70 14.38 -14.71 14.03
CA ARG A 70 15.28 -14.44 12.89
C ARG A 70 14.51 -14.28 11.58
N THR A 71 13.30 -14.85 11.48
CA THR A 71 12.42 -14.67 10.31
C THR A 71 11.98 -13.21 10.10
N LEU A 72 12.02 -12.36 11.13
CA LEU A 72 11.78 -10.92 10.99
C LEU A 72 12.76 -10.26 10.02
N LEU A 73 14.02 -10.72 10.00
CA LEU A 73 15.05 -10.18 9.09
C LEU A 73 14.75 -10.52 7.63
N LEU A 74 14.12 -11.68 7.37
CA LEU A 74 13.65 -12.01 6.02
C LEU A 74 12.51 -11.06 5.61
N GLY A 75 11.63 -10.70 6.54
CA GLY A 75 10.61 -9.67 6.34
C GLY A 75 11.20 -8.31 6.01
N ALA A 76 12.26 -7.90 6.71
CA ALA A 76 12.98 -6.66 6.42
C ALA A 76 13.57 -6.64 5.00
N ALA A 77 14.22 -7.72 4.59
CA ALA A 77 14.75 -7.85 3.23
C ALA A 77 13.64 -7.88 2.17
N ALA A 78 12.49 -8.48 2.47
CA ALA A 78 11.34 -8.51 1.55
C ALA A 78 10.81 -7.10 1.19
N GLN A 79 10.96 -6.12 2.10
CA GLN A 79 10.56 -4.73 1.83
C GLN A 79 11.47 -4.01 0.84
N PHE A 80 12.63 -4.58 0.47
CA PHE A 80 13.49 -4.01 -0.58
C PHE A 80 12.76 -3.82 -1.91
N GLY A 81 11.76 -4.66 -2.20
CA GLY A 81 10.91 -4.52 -3.39
C GLY A 81 10.22 -3.16 -3.49
N ILE A 82 9.84 -2.54 -2.36
CA ILE A 82 9.27 -1.18 -2.34
C ILE A 82 10.29 -0.18 -2.87
N PHE A 83 11.48 -0.15 -2.27
CA PHE A 83 12.52 0.80 -2.63
C PHE A 83 12.99 0.62 -4.07
N ALA A 84 13.15 -0.63 -4.52
CA ALA A 84 13.48 -0.93 -5.91
C ALA A 84 12.40 -0.40 -6.88
N THR A 85 11.12 -0.53 -6.53
CA THR A 85 10.01 -0.02 -7.33
C THR A 85 9.98 1.51 -7.38
N VAL A 86 10.24 2.18 -6.24
CA VAL A 86 10.37 3.66 -6.19
C VAL A 86 11.51 4.12 -7.10
N LEU A 87 12.69 3.50 -6.99
CA LEU A 87 13.84 3.82 -7.84
C LEU A 87 13.52 3.58 -9.32
N GLY A 88 12.81 2.50 -9.65
CA GLY A 88 12.31 2.23 -11.00
C GLY A 88 11.41 3.34 -11.52
N ALA A 89 10.42 3.78 -10.73
CA ALA A 89 9.53 4.88 -11.11
C ALA A 89 10.27 6.20 -11.32
N LEU A 90 11.21 6.55 -10.44
CA LEU A 90 12.04 7.75 -10.60
C LEU A 90 12.98 7.65 -11.80
N THR A 91 13.46 6.44 -12.12
CA THR A 91 14.30 6.20 -13.30
C THR A 91 13.49 6.34 -14.60
N LEU A 92 12.23 5.88 -14.63
CA LEU A 92 11.32 6.12 -15.76
C LEU A 92 11.07 7.61 -16.00
N ASN A 93 10.96 8.39 -14.91
CA ASN A 93 10.87 9.84 -14.97
C ASN A 93 12.17 10.47 -15.50
N TYR A 94 13.33 10.01 -15.01
CA TYR A 94 14.64 10.50 -15.46
C TYR A 94 14.87 10.28 -16.95
N PHE A 95 14.44 9.14 -17.51
CA PHE A 95 14.52 8.87 -18.94
C PHE A 95 13.44 9.57 -19.78
N GLY A 96 12.55 10.35 -19.17
CA GLY A 96 11.52 11.11 -19.88
C GLY A 96 10.43 10.24 -20.52
N LEU A 97 10.30 8.98 -20.11
CA LEU A 97 9.27 8.07 -20.64
C LEU A 97 7.90 8.41 -20.06
N ILE A 98 7.82 8.54 -18.74
CA ILE A 98 6.60 8.85 -18.00
C ILE A 98 6.97 9.76 -16.83
N SER A 99 6.25 10.88 -16.69
CA SER A 99 6.50 11.82 -15.61
C SER A 99 5.92 11.32 -14.29
N PHE A 100 6.80 11.02 -13.32
CA PHE A 100 6.42 10.69 -11.96
C PHE A 100 7.03 11.67 -10.97
N THR A 101 6.18 12.32 -10.17
CA THR A 101 6.64 13.08 -9.01
C THR A 101 7.10 12.12 -7.90
N LEU A 102 7.89 12.61 -6.95
CA LEU A 102 8.35 11.79 -5.83
C LEU A 102 7.18 11.19 -4.99
N PRO A 103 6.11 11.94 -4.64
CA PRO A 103 4.96 11.38 -3.93
C PRO A 103 4.25 10.27 -4.71
N GLN A 104 4.11 10.43 -6.03
CA GLN A 104 3.53 9.41 -6.91
C GLN A 104 4.43 8.17 -6.99
N ALA A 105 5.73 8.34 -7.16
CA ALA A 105 6.69 7.23 -7.17
C ALA A 105 6.68 6.47 -5.83
N ALA A 106 6.59 7.16 -4.70
CA ALA A 106 6.46 6.56 -3.37
C ALA A 106 5.14 5.77 -3.22
N ALA A 107 4.03 6.32 -3.71
CA ALA A 107 2.73 5.65 -3.71
C ALA A 107 2.70 4.41 -4.62
N ILE A 108 3.43 4.41 -5.74
CA ILE A 108 3.58 3.22 -6.60
C ILE A 108 4.47 2.17 -5.92
N GLY A 109 5.53 2.61 -5.25
CA GLY A 109 6.49 1.72 -4.58
C GLY A 109 5.86 0.76 -3.58
N ILE A 110 4.85 1.22 -2.83
CA ILE A 110 4.23 0.42 -1.75
C ILE A 110 3.56 -0.87 -2.25
N ILE A 111 3.24 -0.96 -3.55
CA ILE A 111 2.77 -2.20 -4.19
C ILE A 111 3.76 -3.35 -3.94
N GLY A 112 5.06 -3.05 -3.94
CA GLY A 112 6.12 -4.02 -3.66
C GLY A 112 6.09 -4.62 -2.25
N GLY A 113 5.36 -4.02 -1.31
CA GLY A 113 5.14 -4.55 0.03
C GLY A 113 4.06 -5.64 0.10
N ALA A 114 3.28 -5.81 -0.98
CA ALA A 114 2.18 -6.78 -1.10
C ALA A 114 1.13 -6.66 0.03
N ASP A 115 0.87 -5.44 0.50
CA ASP A 115 -0.11 -5.13 1.54
C ASP A 115 -1.14 -4.10 1.04
N GLY A 116 -2.33 -4.59 0.68
CA GLY A 116 -3.40 -3.79 0.06
C GLY A 116 -3.92 -2.63 0.92
N PRO A 117 -4.34 -2.86 2.18
CA PRO A 117 -4.80 -1.80 3.07
C PRO A 117 -3.78 -0.67 3.26
N THR A 118 -2.50 -0.99 3.44
CA THR A 118 -1.43 0.02 3.56
C THR A 118 -1.17 0.73 2.23
N ALA A 119 -1.23 0.02 1.11
CA ALA A 119 -1.10 0.63 -0.22
C ALA A 119 -2.22 1.64 -0.50
N ILE A 120 -3.46 1.31 -0.14
CA ILE A 120 -4.61 2.22 -0.23
C ILE A 120 -4.42 3.42 0.69
N TYR A 121 -3.96 3.21 1.93
CA TYR A 121 -3.73 4.28 2.89
C TYR A 121 -2.66 5.27 2.41
N LEU A 122 -1.51 4.77 1.98
CA LEU A 122 -0.39 5.61 1.55
C LEU A 122 -0.72 6.36 0.25
N SER A 123 -1.29 5.67 -0.74
CA SER A 123 -1.70 6.31 -2.00
C SER A 123 -2.80 7.35 -1.79
N GLY A 124 -3.78 7.07 -0.91
CA GLY A 124 -4.81 8.04 -0.53
C GLY A 124 -4.27 9.31 0.12
N LYS A 125 -3.05 9.28 0.69
CA LYS A 125 -2.38 10.46 1.28
C LYS A 125 -1.36 11.12 0.35
N LEU A 126 -0.62 10.36 -0.44
CA LEU A 126 0.50 10.86 -1.25
C LEU A 126 0.13 11.14 -2.71
N ALA A 127 -0.74 10.33 -3.31
CA ALA A 127 -1.15 10.45 -4.71
C ALA A 127 -2.61 9.97 -4.88
N PRO A 128 -3.60 10.72 -4.34
CA PRO A 128 -5.01 10.33 -4.37
C PRO A 128 -5.53 10.05 -5.79
N GLU A 129 -4.99 10.75 -6.78
CA GLU A 129 -5.31 10.60 -8.20
C GLU A 129 -4.84 9.26 -8.81
N LEU A 130 -3.83 8.61 -8.20
CA LEU A 130 -3.31 7.30 -8.63
C LEU A 130 -3.90 6.12 -7.85
N LEU A 131 -4.70 6.38 -6.81
CA LEU A 131 -5.25 5.35 -5.92
C LEU A 131 -5.91 4.20 -6.68
N GLY A 132 -6.72 4.51 -7.71
CA GLY A 132 -7.44 3.50 -8.48
C GLY A 132 -6.51 2.49 -9.15
N ALA A 133 -5.51 3.00 -9.88
CA ALA A 133 -4.53 2.15 -10.57
C ALA A 133 -3.67 1.35 -9.58
N ILE A 134 -3.23 1.99 -8.50
CA ILE A 134 -2.40 1.35 -7.47
C ILE A 134 -3.18 0.23 -6.78
N ALA A 135 -4.43 0.46 -6.36
CA ALA A 135 -5.23 -0.54 -5.67
C ALA A 135 -5.55 -1.74 -6.57
N VAL A 136 -5.90 -1.52 -7.84
CA VAL A 136 -6.17 -2.58 -8.81
C VAL A 136 -4.90 -3.41 -9.05
N ALA A 137 -3.77 -2.77 -9.28
CA ALA A 137 -2.49 -3.45 -9.48
C ALA A 137 -2.07 -4.24 -8.25
N ALA A 138 -2.22 -3.67 -7.05
CA ALA A 138 -1.85 -4.33 -5.80
C ALA A 138 -2.60 -5.66 -5.61
N TYR A 139 -3.94 -5.67 -5.66
CA TYR A 139 -4.71 -6.91 -5.46
C TYR A 139 -4.53 -7.90 -6.61
N SER A 140 -4.37 -7.41 -7.84
CA SER A 140 -4.13 -8.27 -9.00
C SER A 140 -2.77 -8.97 -8.89
N TYR A 141 -1.71 -8.25 -8.54
CA TYR A 141 -0.36 -8.82 -8.40
C TYR A 141 -0.22 -9.71 -7.16
N MET A 142 -0.90 -9.40 -6.06
CA MET A 142 -0.99 -10.30 -4.90
C MET A 142 -1.61 -11.66 -5.28
N ALA A 143 -2.64 -11.67 -6.13
CA ALA A 143 -3.24 -12.91 -6.63
C ALA A 143 -2.33 -13.68 -7.59
N LEU A 144 -1.38 -13.01 -8.24
CA LEU A 144 -0.41 -13.62 -9.15
C LEU A 144 0.84 -14.18 -8.45
N VAL A 145 0.96 -14.08 -7.12
CA VAL A 145 2.08 -14.66 -6.36
C VAL A 145 2.33 -16.13 -6.69
N PRO A 146 1.32 -17.02 -6.82
CA PRO A 146 1.56 -18.42 -7.21
C PRO A 146 2.14 -18.60 -8.61
N LEU A 147 1.99 -17.61 -9.49
CA LEU A 147 2.57 -17.62 -10.83
C LEU A 147 3.98 -17.04 -10.84
N ILE A 148 4.21 -15.94 -10.12
CA ILE A 148 5.46 -15.18 -10.14
C ILE A 148 6.52 -15.78 -9.21
N GLN A 149 6.12 -16.19 -7.99
CA GLN A 149 7.07 -16.61 -6.96
C GLN A 149 7.77 -17.94 -7.29
N PRO A 150 7.09 -19.02 -7.74
CA PRO A 150 7.75 -20.30 -7.96
C PRO A 150 8.85 -20.29 -9.04
N PRO A 151 8.70 -19.61 -10.20
CA PRO A 151 9.79 -19.45 -11.16
C PRO A 151 11.03 -18.75 -10.58
N ILE A 152 10.84 -17.70 -9.76
CA ILE A 152 11.95 -17.00 -9.10
C ILE A 152 12.67 -17.93 -8.12
N MET A 153 11.91 -18.69 -7.33
CA MET A 153 12.48 -19.70 -6.43
C MET A 153 13.29 -20.75 -7.21
N ARG A 154 12.79 -21.17 -8.39
CA ARG A 154 13.48 -22.13 -9.25
C ARG A 154 14.80 -21.58 -9.82
N ALA A 155 14.85 -20.28 -10.12
CA ALA A 155 16.01 -19.60 -10.70
C ALA A 155 17.11 -19.30 -9.67
N LEU A 156 16.76 -18.95 -8.43
CA LEU A 156 17.73 -18.44 -7.45
C LEU A 156 18.19 -19.46 -6.41
N THR A 157 17.36 -20.45 -6.04
CA THR A 157 17.70 -21.40 -4.98
C THR A 157 18.23 -22.71 -5.53
N SER A 158 19.19 -23.35 -4.86
CA SER A 158 19.71 -24.67 -5.24
C SER A 158 18.83 -25.81 -4.69
N GLU A 159 18.92 -27.01 -5.30
CA GLU A 159 18.22 -28.18 -4.75
C GLU A 159 18.68 -28.57 -3.35
N LYS A 160 19.96 -28.31 -3.01
CA LYS A 160 20.51 -28.61 -1.69
C LYS A 160 19.84 -27.76 -0.61
N GLU A 161 19.66 -26.46 -0.87
CA GLU A 161 18.98 -25.53 0.04
C GLU A 161 17.49 -25.86 0.21
N ARG A 162 16.81 -26.24 -0.88
CA ARG A 162 15.38 -26.64 -0.83
C ARG A 162 15.12 -27.90 0.00
N LYS A 163 16.13 -28.73 0.23
CA LYS A 163 16.04 -29.99 0.99
C LYS A 163 16.44 -29.84 2.47
N ILE A 164 16.74 -28.61 2.93
CA ILE A 164 17.05 -28.34 4.34
C ILE A 164 15.83 -28.65 5.21
N ARG A 165 16.04 -29.43 6.29
CA ARG A 165 15.00 -29.76 7.26
C ARG A 165 14.81 -28.59 8.22
N MET A 166 13.60 -28.03 8.24
CA MET A 166 13.21 -27.04 9.23
C MET A 166 12.95 -27.73 10.57
N VAL A 167 13.55 -27.20 11.64
CA VAL A 167 13.30 -27.68 13.02
C VAL A 167 11.87 -27.33 13.44
N GLN A 168 11.30 -28.13 14.34
CA GLN A 168 10.03 -27.74 14.95
C GLN A 168 10.18 -26.43 15.72
N LEU A 169 9.15 -25.59 15.57
CA LEU A 169 9.07 -24.30 16.23
C LEU A 169 8.98 -24.49 17.75
N ARG A 170 9.64 -23.60 18.50
CA ARG A 170 9.52 -23.59 19.98
C ARG A 170 8.09 -23.30 20.39
N THR A 171 7.71 -23.75 21.59
CA THR A 171 6.46 -23.34 22.21
C THR A 171 6.53 -21.87 22.60
N VAL A 172 5.58 -21.09 22.10
CA VAL A 172 5.44 -19.66 22.44
C VAL A 172 4.44 -19.53 23.57
N SER A 173 4.84 -18.86 24.65
CA SER A 173 3.96 -18.69 25.80
C SER A 173 2.80 -17.74 25.48
N LYS A 174 1.65 -17.94 26.13
CA LYS A 174 0.50 -17.03 25.98
C LYS A 174 0.85 -15.60 26.38
N ARG A 175 1.70 -15.43 27.40
CA ARG A 175 2.18 -14.11 27.85
C ARG A 175 3.02 -13.42 26.78
N GLU A 176 3.90 -14.16 26.12
CA GLU A 176 4.72 -13.65 25.03
C GLU A 176 3.86 -13.19 23.84
N LYS A 177 2.85 -13.98 23.46
CA LYS A 177 1.90 -13.58 22.40
C LYS A 177 1.12 -12.30 22.76
N ILE A 178 0.73 -12.12 24.02
CA ILE A 178 -0.03 -10.95 24.48
C ILE A 178 0.86 -9.70 24.57
N LEU A 179 2.10 -9.85 25.04
CA LEU A 179 3.03 -8.73 25.20
C LEU A 179 3.62 -8.27 23.87
N PHE A 180 3.74 -9.16 22.88
CA PHE A 180 4.31 -8.83 21.57
C PHE A 180 3.72 -7.56 20.91
N PRO A 181 2.39 -7.43 20.71
CA PRO A 181 1.83 -6.22 20.10
C PRO A 181 1.92 -4.97 20.98
N VAL A 182 2.24 -5.09 22.28
CA VAL A 182 2.45 -3.93 23.18
C VAL A 182 3.89 -3.41 23.07
N VAL A 183 4.83 -4.28 22.71
CA VAL A 183 6.26 -3.96 22.57
C VAL A 183 6.59 -3.50 21.14
N LEU A 184 5.87 -3.99 20.13
CA LEU A 184 6.00 -3.61 18.72
C LEU A 184 5.71 -2.12 18.51
#